data_AF-A0A920M4B2-F1
#
_entry.id   AF-A0A920M4B2-F1
#
_cell.length_a   1.000
_cell.length_b   1.000
_cell.length_c   1.000
_cell.angle_alpha   90.00
_cell.angle_beta   90.00
_cell.angle_gamma   90.00
#
_symmetry.space_group_name_H-M   'P 1'
#
loop_
_entity.id
_entity.type
_entity.pdbx_description
1 polymer ?
#
loop_
_entity_poly.entity_id
_entity_poly.type
_entity_poly.pdbx_seq_one_letter_code
_entity_poly.pdbx_strand_id
1 'polypeptide(L)'
;MKIWPFDQFVPNNDGNMIDLDELSQGTEPFRLIREKLKNKMEVMLELHSFWNLPSAIRIAKSVEKYNPFWIEDPIPMDNFDTLAQF
;
A
#
# COMPACT_ATOMS: atom_id res chain seq x y z
N MET A 1 -0.03 -2.11 -13.98
CA MET A 1 -1.35 -1.56 -13.60
C MET A 1 -1.22 -0.95 -12.23
N LYS A 2 -1.61 0.30 -12.07
CA LYS A 2 -1.52 1.04 -10.80
C LYS A 2 -2.87 0.98 -10.09
N ILE A 3 -2.87 0.70 -8.78
CA ILE A 3 -4.08 0.60 -7.94
C ILE A 3 -3.82 1.24 -6.57
N TRP A 4 -4.88 1.72 -5.92
CA TRP A 4 -4.85 2.42 -4.62
C TRP A 4 -5.91 1.87 -3.65
N PRO A 5 -5.87 0.57 -3.30
CA PRO A 5 -6.96 -0.06 -2.57
C PRO A 5 -7.06 0.35 -1.09
N PHE A 6 -6.05 1.05 -0.55
CA PHE A 6 -6.00 1.45 0.85
C PHE A 6 -6.57 2.86 1.09
N ASP A 7 -6.66 3.72 0.07
CA ASP A 7 -7.09 5.12 0.21
C ASP A 7 -8.46 5.29 0.85
N GLN A 8 -9.36 4.32 0.61
CA GLN A 8 -10.70 4.32 1.18
C GLN A 8 -10.71 4.30 2.73
N PHE A 9 -9.61 3.89 3.36
CA PHE A 9 -9.47 3.82 4.82
C PHE A 9 -8.82 5.08 5.42
N VAL A 10 -8.23 5.94 4.58
CA VAL A 10 -7.55 7.18 5.05
C VAL A 10 -8.48 8.06 5.90
N PRO A 11 -9.76 8.30 5.53
CA PRO A 11 -10.64 9.16 6.31
C PRO A 11 -10.96 8.67 7.73
N ASN A 12 -10.68 7.40 8.06
CA ASN A 12 -11.01 6.84 9.37
C ASN A 12 -10.12 7.40 10.49
N ASN A 13 -8.90 7.84 10.16
CA ASN A 13 -7.92 8.33 11.12
C ASN A 13 -6.85 9.24 10.49
N ASP A 14 -7.14 9.84 9.34
CA ASP A 14 -6.22 10.69 8.56
C ASP A 14 -4.88 10.01 8.23
N GLY A 15 -4.92 8.70 7.89
CA GLY A 15 -3.74 7.93 7.49
C GLY A 15 -2.73 7.64 8.63
N ASN A 16 -3.12 7.84 9.89
CA ASN A 16 -2.27 7.62 11.05
C ASN A 16 -2.25 6.18 11.57
N MET A 17 -3.20 5.36 11.13
CA MET A 17 -3.37 3.97 11.56
C MET A 17 -4.08 3.17 10.48
N ILE A 18 -3.74 1.90 10.34
CA ILE A 18 -4.52 0.95 9.56
C ILE A 18 -4.71 -0.31 10.39
N ASP A 19 -5.93 -0.78 10.58
CA ASP A 19 -6.17 -1.96 11.40
C ASP A 19 -5.98 -3.28 10.61
N LEU A 20 -6.20 -4.43 11.25
CA LEU A 20 -6.01 -5.72 10.60
C LEU A 20 -7.08 -6.03 9.55
N ASP A 21 -8.30 -5.55 9.76
CA ASP A 21 -9.43 -5.79 8.86
C ASP A 21 -9.30 -4.90 7.62
N GLU A 22 -8.92 -3.64 7.79
CA GLU A 22 -8.59 -2.70 6.71
C GLU A 22 -7.40 -3.20 5.89
N LEU A 23 -6.33 -3.68 6.54
CA LEU A 23 -5.18 -4.29 5.85
C LEU A 23 -5.61 -5.49 5.01
N SER A 24 -6.44 -6.37 5.56
CA SER A 24 -6.95 -7.55 4.86
C SER A 24 -7.75 -7.14 3.62
N GLN A 25 -8.69 -6.20 3.78
CA GLN A 25 -9.53 -5.69 2.69
C GLN A 25 -8.72 -4.97 1.61
N GLY A 26 -7.79 -4.09 1.98
CA GLY A 26 -6.93 -3.38 1.02
C GLY A 26 -5.94 -4.29 0.29
N THR A 27 -5.57 -5.42 0.90
CA THR A 27 -4.68 -6.42 0.29
C THR A 27 -5.42 -7.31 -0.72
N GLU A 28 -6.74 -7.46 -0.58
CA GLU A 28 -7.55 -8.38 -1.38
C GLU A 28 -7.44 -8.15 -2.90
N PRO A 29 -7.42 -6.90 -3.42
CA PRO A 29 -7.20 -6.66 -4.84
C PRO A 29 -5.89 -7.26 -5.38
N PHE A 30 -4.79 -7.21 -4.62
CA PHE A 30 -3.52 -7.84 -5.02
C PHE A 30 -3.66 -9.36 -5.13
N ARG A 31 -4.36 -9.99 -4.18
CA ARG A 31 -4.65 -11.43 -4.21
C ARG A 31 -5.41 -11.80 -5.47
N LEU A 32 -6.52 -11.12 -5.73
CA LEU A 32 -7.39 -11.38 -6.88
C LEU A 32 -6.66 -11.20 -8.21
N ILE A 33 -5.83 -10.15 -8.33
CA ILE A 33 -5.04 -9.91 -9.53
C ILE A 33 -4.01 -11.03 -9.74
N ARG A 34 -3.26 -11.42 -8.70
CA ARG A 34 -2.25 -12.48 -8.81
C ARG A 34 -2.85 -13.84 -9.10
N GLU A 35 -3.99 -14.17 -8.52
CA GLU A 35 -4.69 -15.43 -8.83
C GLU A 35 -5.15 -15.49 -10.28
N LYS A 36 -5.70 -14.39 -10.79
CA LYS A 36 -6.29 -14.34 -12.13
C LYS A 36 -5.24 -14.18 -13.24
N LEU A 37 -4.26 -13.30 -13.04
CA LEU A 37 -3.30 -12.90 -14.07
C LEU A 37 -1.91 -13.50 -13.86
N LYS A 38 -1.60 -14.04 -12.68
CA LYS A 38 -0.28 -14.55 -12.31
C LYS A 38 0.81 -13.49 -12.59
N ASN A 39 1.85 -13.88 -13.32
CA ASN A 39 2.99 -13.03 -13.68
C ASN A 39 2.84 -12.40 -15.08
N LYS A 40 1.61 -12.27 -15.60
CA LYS A 40 1.37 -11.64 -16.91
C LYS A 40 1.22 -10.12 -16.84
N MET A 41 1.24 -9.53 -15.65
CA MET A 41 1.02 -8.11 -15.44
C MET A 41 1.76 -7.63 -14.21
N GLU A 42 2.49 -6.53 -14.35
CA GLU A 42 3.04 -5.81 -13.20
C GLU A 42 1.96 -4.99 -12.50
N VAL A 43 2.01 -4.95 -11.16
CA VAL A 43 1.05 -4.22 -10.33
C VAL A 43 1.81 -3.25 -9.45
N MET A 44 1.48 -1.97 -9.53
CA MET A 44 2.05 -0.91 -8.71
C MET A 44 1.04 -0.49 -7.64
N LEU A 45 1.52 -0.22 -6.44
CA LEU A 45 0.72 0.31 -5.34
C LEU A 45 0.88 1.83 -5.26
N GLU A 46 -0.22 2.55 -5.17
CA GLU A 46 -0.29 3.99 -4.89
C GLU A 46 -0.86 4.23 -3.50
N LEU A 47 -0.28 5.19 -2.77
CA LEU A 47 -0.62 5.58 -1.41
C LEU A 47 -0.84 7.10 -1.24
N HIS A 48 -0.65 7.88 -2.30
CA HIS A 48 -0.94 9.32 -2.43
C HIS A 48 -0.41 10.18 -1.29
N SER A 49 0.73 9.80 -0.71
CA SER A 49 1.34 10.50 0.44
C SER A 49 0.44 10.59 1.68
N PHE A 50 -0.60 9.75 1.82
CA PHE A 50 -1.56 9.86 2.92
C PHE A 50 -1.09 9.25 4.23
N TRP A 51 -0.19 8.28 4.18
CA TRP A 51 0.09 7.42 5.34
C TRP A 51 1.30 7.87 6.14
N ASN A 52 1.23 7.74 7.47
CA ASN A 52 2.43 7.83 8.28
C ASN A 52 3.36 6.61 8.08
N LEU A 53 4.64 6.76 8.42
CA LEU A 53 5.66 5.73 8.18
C LEU A 53 5.28 4.34 8.74
N PRO A 54 4.82 4.19 10.00
CA PRO A 54 4.44 2.87 10.52
C PRO A 54 3.29 2.22 9.74
N SER A 55 2.28 2.98 9.34
CA SER A 55 1.13 2.45 8.59
C SER A 55 1.52 2.09 7.16
N ALA A 56 2.31 2.93 6.50
CA ALA A 56 2.87 2.65 5.18
C ALA A 56 3.69 1.34 5.17
N ILE A 57 4.55 1.12 6.16
CA ILE A 57 5.32 -0.13 6.31
C ILE A 57 4.40 -1.34 6.48
N ARG A 58 3.32 -1.22 7.27
CA ARG A 58 2.35 -2.31 7.46
C ARG A 58 1.62 -2.66 6.16
N ILE A 59 1.25 -1.64 5.38
CA ILE A 59 0.65 -1.81 4.06
C ILE A 59 1.65 -2.49 3.10
N ALA A 60 2.88 -2.01 3.02
CA ALA A 60 3.92 -2.59 2.16
C ALA A 60 4.13 -4.09 2.45
N LYS A 61 4.22 -4.45 3.73
CA LYS A 61 4.37 -5.85 4.18
C LYS A 61 3.15 -6.72 3.83
N SER A 62 1.94 -6.17 3.87
CA SER A 62 0.74 -6.97 3.59
C SER A 62 0.65 -7.38 2.11
N VAL A 63 1.19 -6.54 1.21
CA VAL A 63 1.20 -6.80 -0.23
C VAL A 63 2.47 -7.49 -0.75
N GLU A 64 3.54 -7.56 0.05
CA GLU A 64 4.87 -8.08 -0.34
C GLU A 64 4.81 -9.46 -1.01
N LYS A 65 4.02 -10.40 -0.46
CA LYS A 65 3.86 -11.76 -1.00
C LYS A 65 3.26 -11.80 -2.41
N TYR A 66 2.66 -10.71 -2.87
CA TYR A 66 2.13 -10.54 -4.22
C TYR A 66 3.10 -9.82 -5.14
N ASN A 67 4.35 -9.60 -4.76
CA ASN A 67 5.39 -9.01 -5.61
C ASN A 67 4.92 -7.72 -6.31
N PRO A 68 4.61 -6.65 -5.56
CA PRO A 68 4.32 -5.35 -6.17
C PRO A 68 5.56 -4.86 -6.92
N PHE A 69 5.36 -4.23 -8.09
CA PHE A 69 6.46 -3.74 -8.92
C PHE A 69 7.13 -2.50 -8.30
N TRP A 70 6.34 -1.59 -7.74
CA TRP A 70 6.80 -0.52 -6.85
C TRP A 70 5.67 -0.09 -5.92
N ILE A 71 6.03 0.70 -4.90
CA ILE A 71 5.10 1.44 -4.05
C ILE A 71 5.39 2.93 -4.26
N GLU A 72 4.38 3.67 -4.69
CA GLU A 72 4.44 5.10 -5.02
C GLU A 72 3.91 5.92 -3.86
N ASP A 73 4.58 7.05 -3.58
CA ASP A 73 4.23 8.03 -2.57
C ASP A 73 3.74 7.41 -1.24
N PRO A 74 4.55 6.55 -0.59
CA PRO A 74 4.11 5.77 0.57
C PRO A 74 3.86 6.61 1.81
N ILE A 75 4.50 7.77 1.89
CA ILE A 75 4.44 8.73 2.99
C ILE A 75 4.48 10.16 2.41
N PRO A 76 4.15 11.20 3.19
CA PRO A 76 4.44 12.57 2.82
C PRO A 76 5.88 12.76 2.35
N MET A 77 6.06 13.30 1.15
CA MET A 77 7.36 13.50 0.50
C MET A 77 8.03 14.80 0.96
N ASP A 78 8.06 15.04 2.27
CA ASP A 78 8.60 16.24 2.92
C ASP A 78 9.91 15.99 3.69
N ASN A 79 10.20 14.73 4.04
CA ASN A 79 11.40 14.33 4.78
C ASN A 79 12.09 13.10 4.16
N PHE A 80 13.28 13.31 3.59
CA PHE A 80 14.07 12.27 2.96
C PHE A 80 14.61 11.20 3.93
N ASP A 81 14.85 11.56 5.21
CA ASP A 81 15.31 10.59 6.22
C ASP A 81 14.17 9.63 6.61
N THR A 82 12.92 10.11 6.61
CA THR A 82 11.74 9.26 6.81
C THR A 82 11.54 8.35 5.59
N LEU A 83 11.70 8.89 4.37
CA LEU A 83 11.61 8.10 3.14
C LEU A 83 12.69 7.02 3.08
N ALA A 84 13.91 7.31 3.55
CA ALA A 84 14.99 6.32 3.62
C ALA A 84 14.75 5.20 4.64
N GLN A 85 13.81 5.37 5.58
CA GLN A 85 13.40 4.35 6.54
C GLN A 85 12.25 3.45 6.05
N PHE A 86 11.54 3.88 5.01
CA PHE A 86 10.49 3.09 4.37
C PHE A 86 11.10 1.94 3.55
#